data_AF-A0A2W4S9Q4-F1
#
_entry.id   AF-A0A2W4S9Q4-F1
#
_cell.length_a   1.000
_cell.length_b   1.000
_cell.length_c   1.000
_cell.angle_alpha   90.00
_cell.angle_beta   90.00
_cell.angle_gamma   90.00
#
_symmetry.space_group_name_H-M   'P 1'
#
loop_
_entity.id
_entity.type
_entity.pdbx_description
1 polymer ?
#
loop_
_entity_poly.entity_id
_entity_poly.type
_entity_poly.pdbx_seq_one_letter_code
_entity_poly.pdbx_strand_id
1 'polypeptide(L)' 'SIKVRKRIEEVFGWIKASAGQRKTKFRGLTKVRFAFTFAVAAYNLIRLPKLLAE' A
#
# COMPACT_ATOMS: atom_id res chain seq x y z
N SER A 1 -13.81 4.73 13.95
CA SER A 1 -12.75 4.66 14.98
C SER A 1 -11.45 5.23 14.43
N ILE A 2 -10.81 6.17 15.15
CA ILE A 2 -9.59 6.86 14.73
C ILE A 2 -8.44 5.89 14.42
N LYS A 3 -8.34 4.77 15.16
CA LYS A 3 -7.30 3.74 14.98
C LYS A 3 -7.33 3.07 13.60
N VAL A 4 -8.52 2.83 13.05
CA VAL A 4 -8.70 2.21 11.72
C VAL A 4 -8.27 3.19 10.62
N ARG A 5 -8.63 4.47 10.77
CA ARG A 5 -8.25 5.51 9.81
C ARG A 5 -6.74 5.69 9.73
N LYS A 6 -6.05 5.73 10.87
CA LYS A 6 -4.58 5.85 10.93
C LYS A 6 -3.89 4.71 10.17
N ARG A 7 -4.36 3.47 10.36
CA ARG A 7 -3.82 2.29 9.68
C ARG A 7 -3.95 2.40 8.15
N ILE A 8 -5.11 2.87 7.68
CA ILE A 8 -5.37 3.07 6.25
C ILE A 8 -4.46 4.17 5.69
N GLU A 9 -4.33 5.29 6.40
CA GLU A 9 -3.47 6.41 5.99
C GLU A 9 -1.99 6.03 5.95
N GLU A 10 -1.51 5.19 6.87
CA GLU A 10 -0.14 4.64 6.85
C GLU A 10 0.12 3.79 5.60
N VAL A 11 -0.81 2.88 5.24
CA VAL A 11 -0.71 2.06 4.03
C VAL A 11 -0.65 2.94 2.79
N PHE A 12 -1.55 3.92 2.66
CA PHE A 12 -1.57 4.82 1.51
C PHE A 12 -0.36 5.75 1.45
N GLY A 13 0.16 6.17 2.59
CA GLY A 13 1.41 6.94 2.67
C GLY A 13 2.59 6.14 2.12
N TRP A 14 2.73 4.89 2.58
CA TRP A 14 3.79 3.99 2.12
C TRP A 14 3.69 3.68 0.63
N ILE A 15 2.50 3.35 0.12
CA ILE A 15 2.29 3.06 -1.31
C ILE A 15 2.68 4.26 -2.19
N LYS A 16 2.39 5.49 -1.76
CA LYS A 16 2.75 6.69 -2.52
C LYS A 16 4.25 6.95 -2.53
N ALA A 17 4.93 6.75 -1.39
CA ALA A 17 6.34 7.03 -1.22
C ALA A 17 7.25 5.92 -1.79
N SER A 18 7.01 4.67 -1.40
CA SER A 18 7.88 3.53 -1.73
C SER A 18 7.44 2.79 -2.99
N ALA A 19 6.13 2.62 -3.23
CA ALA A 19 5.64 1.90 -4.41
C ALA A 19 5.44 2.81 -5.65
N GLY A 20 5.88 4.08 -5.59
CA GLY A 20 5.89 4.99 -6.73
C GLY A 20 4.51 5.49 -7.19
N GLN A 21 3.44 5.24 -6.42
CA GLN A 21 2.08 5.59 -6.85
C GLN A 21 1.70 7.06 -6.63
N ARG A 22 2.60 7.89 -6.10
CA ARG A 22 2.42 9.36 -6.11
C ARG A 22 2.43 9.93 -7.53
N LYS A 23 3.25 9.36 -8.43
CA LYS A 23 3.31 9.69 -9.86
C LYS A 23 3.53 8.40 -10.65
N THR A 24 2.44 7.66 -10.87
CA THR A 24 2.51 6.37 -11.54
C THR A 24 3.02 6.51 -12.99
N LYS A 25 3.92 5.64 -13.41
CA LYS A 25 4.43 5.58 -14.79
C LYS A 25 3.57 4.68 -15.69
N PHE A 26 2.62 3.95 -15.11
CA PHE A 26 1.73 3.07 -15.85
C PHE A 26 0.62 3.86 -16.55
N ARG A 27 0.32 3.49 -17.80
CA ARG A 27 -0.78 4.05 -18.58
C ARG A 27 -1.93 3.06 -18.69
N GLY A 28 -3.15 3.55 -18.46
CA GLY A 28 -4.39 2.76 -18.51
C GLY A 28 -4.79 2.16 -17.16
N LEU A 29 -6.11 2.12 -16.91
CA LEU A 29 -6.69 1.72 -15.62
C LEU A 29 -6.26 0.31 -15.18
N THR A 30 -6.22 -0.65 -16.11
CA THR A 30 -5.85 -2.04 -15.81
C THR A 30 -4.45 -2.16 -15.23
N LYS A 31 -3.47 -1.48 -15.83
CA LYS A 31 -2.07 -1.52 -15.36
C LYS A 31 -1.91 -0.81 -14.02
N VAL A 32 -2.57 0.34 -13.85
CA VAL A 32 -2.57 1.08 -12.58
C VAL A 32 -3.21 0.26 -11.46
N ARG A 33 -4.36 -0.39 -11.73
CA ARG A 33 -5.02 -1.30 -10.78
C ARG A 33 -4.11 -2.44 -10.36
N PHE A 34 -3.49 -3.13 -11.32
CA PHE A 34 -2.57 -4.23 -11.03
C PHE A 34 -1.42 -3.77 -10.13
N ALA A 35 -0.75 -2.67 -10.49
CA ALA A 35 0.35 -2.12 -9.71
C ALA A 35 -0.07 -1.70 -8.30
N PHE A 36 -1.27 -1.13 -8.16
CA PHE A 36 -1.82 -0.78 -6.85
C PHE A 36 -2.11 -2.02 -6.00
N THR A 37 -2.79 -3.04 -6.55
CA THR A 37 -3.07 -4.30 -5.85
C THR A 37 -1.80 -5.00 -5.42
N PHE A 38 -0.79 -5.05 -6.29
CA PHE A 38 0.52 -5.61 -5.97
C PHE A 38 1.19 -4.86 -4.81
N ALA A 39 1.15 -3.52 -4.81
CA ALA A 39 1.71 -2.72 -3.72
C ALA A 39 1.02 -2.95 -2.37
N VAL A 40 -0.31 -3.10 -2.36
CA VAL A 40 -1.07 -3.44 -1.16
C VAL A 40 -0.69 -4.84 -0.65
N ALA A 41 -0.56 -5.83 -1.54
CA ALA A 41 -0.13 -7.18 -1.18
C ALA A 41 1.29 -7.17 -0.58
N ALA A 42 2.22 -6.42 -1.18
CA ALA A 42 3.56 -6.25 -0.65
C ALA A 42 3.57 -5.59 0.73
N TYR A 43 2.71 -4.59 0.96
CA TYR A 43 2.58 -3.96 2.27
C TYR A 43 2.10 -4.95 3.34
N ASN A 44 1.18 -5.86 3.01
CA ASN A 44 0.77 -6.92 3.93
C ASN A 44 1.95 -7.82 4.33
N LEU A 45 2.83 -8.17 3.39
CA LEU A 45 4.05 -8.94 3.67
C LEU A 45 5.02 -8.19 4.60
N ILE A 46 5.24 -6.90 4.36
CA ILE A 46 6.11 -6.07 5.20
C ILE A 46 5.54 -5.94 6.62
N ARG A 47 4.20 -5.91 6.74
CA ARG A 47 3.51 -5.75 8.02
C ARG A 47 3.37 -7.06 8.80
N LEU A 48 3.41 -8.21 8.14
CA LEU A 48 3.24 -9.53 8.75
C LEU A 48 4.15 -9.80 9.96
N PRO A 49 5.48 -9.52 9.91
CA PRO A 49 6.35 -9.72 11.08
C PRO A 49 5.90 -8.94 12.32
N LYS A 50 5.40 -7.73 12.14
CA LYS A 50 4.89 -6.91 13.25
C LYS A 50 3.58 -7.47 13.83
N LEU A 51 2.77 -8.13 13.01
CA LEU A 51 1.53 -8.77 13.45
C LEU A 51 1.76 -10.11 14.15
N LEU A 52 2.85 -10.80 13.81
CA LEU A 52 3.24 -12.07 14.44
C LEU A 52 4.05 -11.87 15.74
N ALA A 53 4.61 -10.67 15.93
CA ALA A 53 5.33 -10.28 17.14
C ALA A 53 4.42 -9.62 18.20
N GLU A 54 3.14 -9.40 17.88
CA GLU A 54 2.07 -9.12 18.84
C GLU A 54 1.50 -10.44 19.38
#